data_AF-A0A377KE83-F1
#
_entry.id   AF-A0A377KE83-F1
#
_cell.length_a   1.000
_cell.length_b   1.000
_cell.length_c   1.000
_cell.angle_alpha   90.00
_cell.angle_beta   90.00
_cell.angle_gamma   90.00
#
_symmetry.space_group_name_H-M   'P 1'
#
loop_
_entity.id
_entity.type
_entity.pdbx_description
1 polymer ?
#
loop_
_entity_poly.entity_id
_entity_poly.type
_entity_poly.pdbx_seq_one_letter_code
_entity_poly.pdbx_strand_id
1 'polypeptide(L)'
;MQEEEEGLPLVGRVAAGEPLLAQQHIEGHYQVDPSLFKPNADFLLRVSGMSMKDIGIMDGDLLAVHKTQDVRNGQVVVARIDDEVTV
;
A
#
# COMPACT_ATOMS: atom_id res chain seq x y z
N MET A 1 6.50 -25.22 13.97
CA MET A 1 7.13 -23.89 14.03
C MET A 1 6.12 -22.98 13.36
N GLN A 2 5.32 -22.26 14.15
CA GLN A 2 4.36 -21.30 13.62
C GLN A 2 5.22 -20.17 13.05
N GLU A 3 5.22 -20.00 11.73
CA GLU A 3 5.65 -18.72 11.15
C GLU A 3 4.76 -17.68 11.81
N GLU A 4 5.34 -16.85 12.69
CA GLU A 4 4.70 -15.62 13.11
C GLU A 4 4.35 -14.91 11.80
N GLU A 5 3.07 -14.88 11.41
CA GLU A 5 2.66 -14.02 10.30
C GLU A 5 3.08 -12.61 10.73
N GLU A 6 4.12 -12.08 10.10
CA GLU A 6 4.72 -10.77 10.37
C GLU A 6 3.75 -9.62 10.02
N GLY A 7 2.43 -9.82 10.11
CA GLY A 7 1.40 -8.83 9.80
C GLY A 7 1.52 -8.30 8.37
N LEU A 8 0.86 -7.18 8.12
CA LEU A 8 1.00 -6.45 6.86
C LEU A 8 2.20 -5.51 6.96
N PRO A 9 3.15 -5.56 6.01
CA PRO A 9 4.25 -4.60 5.97
C PRO A 9 3.73 -3.21 5.63
N LEU A 10 4.13 -2.21 6.40
CA LEU A 10 3.87 -0.80 6.10
C LEU A 10 4.97 -0.25 5.21
N VAL A 11 4.61 0.07 3.98
CA VAL A 11 5.42 0.80 3.01
C VAL A 11 5.23 2.31 3.24
N GLY A 12 6.33 2.99 3.54
CA GLY A 12 6.38 4.43 3.70
C GLY A 12 6.61 5.16 2.37
N ARG A 13 7.52 6.14 2.40
CA ARG A 13 7.95 6.84 1.18
C ARG A 13 8.71 5.89 0.25
N VAL A 14 8.19 5.73 -0.96
CA VAL A 14 8.86 5.02 -2.04
C VAL A 14 9.77 5.99 -2.78
N ALA A 15 11.08 5.72 -2.80
CA ALA A 15 12.01 6.45 -3.62
C ALA A 15 11.85 6.09 -5.10
N ALA A 16 12.09 7.06 -5.98
CA ALA A 16 12.14 6.87 -7.43
C ALA A 16 13.12 5.74 -7.82
N GLY A 17 12.74 4.88 -8.77
CA GLY A 17 13.59 3.81 -9.32
C GLY A 17 13.65 2.50 -8.52
N GLU A 18 13.15 2.45 -7.29
CA GLU A 18 13.29 1.28 -6.40
C GLU A 18 11.99 0.48 -6.26
N PRO A 19 11.99 -0.85 -6.08
CA PRO A 19 10.76 -1.64 -5.94
C PRO A 19 9.85 -1.14 -4.80
N LEU A 20 8.52 -1.19 -4.99
CA LEU A 20 7.54 -0.73 -4.00
C LEU A 20 7.73 -1.44 -2.64
N LEU A 21 8.02 -2.75 -2.69
CA LEU A 21 8.25 -3.62 -1.53
C LEU A 21 9.74 -3.80 -1.20
N ALA A 22 10.60 -2.87 -1.59
CA ALA A 22 12.00 -2.91 -1.15
C ALA A 22 12.05 -2.79 0.38
N GLN A 23 12.88 -3.60 1.05
CA GLN A 23 13.01 -3.60 2.52
C GLN A 23 13.27 -2.19 3.09
N GLN A 24 13.99 -1.35 2.35
CA GLN A 24 14.30 0.03 2.72
C GLN A 24 13.07 0.96 2.84
N HIS A 25 11.93 0.59 2.24
CA HIS A 25 10.68 1.35 2.35
C HIS A 25 9.74 0.79 3.44
N ILE A 26 10.05 -0.38 4.01
CA ILE A 26 9.24 -0.97 5.06
C ILE A 26 9.54 -0.23 6.37
N GLU A 27 8.58 0.57 6.84
CA GLU A 27 8.68 1.31 8.11
C GLU A 27 8.39 0.42 9.32
N GLY A 28 7.71 -0.71 9.10
CA GLY A 28 7.36 -1.66 10.13
C GLY A 28 6.31 -2.66 9.67
N HIS A 29 5.79 -3.42 10.62
CA HIS A 29 4.79 -4.45 10.38
C HIS A 29 3.60 -4.24 11.32
N TYR A 30 2.40 -4.25 10.78
CA TYR A 30 1.16 -4.10 11.55
C TYR A 30 0.41 -5.41 11.59
N GLN A 31 0.05 -5.85 12.79
CA GLN A 31 -0.80 -7.01 13.01
C GLN A 31 -2.25 -6.66 12.66
N VAL A 32 -2.55 -6.76 11.37
CA VAL A 32 -3.87 -6.56 10.77
C VAL A 32 -4.21 -7.83 10.02
N ASP A 33 -5.39 -8.39 10.29
CA ASP A 33 -5.88 -9.56 9.58
C ASP A 33 -6.10 -9.20 8.10
N PRO A 34 -5.35 -9.82 7.16
CA PRO A 34 -5.47 -9.52 5.73
C PRO A 34 -6.87 -9.80 5.16
N SER A 35 -7.62 -10.71 5.80
CA SER A 35 -8.97 -11.12 5.38
C SER A 35 -10.05 -10.07 5.70
N LEU A 36 -9.71 -9.02 6.44
CA LEU A 36 -10.58 -7.84 6.60
C LEU A 36 -10.84 -7.12 5.27
N PHE A 37 -9.96 -7.32 4.28
CA PHE A 37 -10.07 -6.73 2.95
C PHE A 37 -10.41 -7.81 1.92
N LYS A 38 -11.12 -7.40 0.86
CA LYS A 38 -11.42 -8.29 -0.27
C LYS A 38 -11.17 -7.56 -1.59
N PRO A 39 -10.19 -7.99 -2.39
CA PRO A 39 -9.21 -9.06 -2.15
C PRO A 39 -8.34 -8.83 -0.90
N ASN A 40 -7.68 -9.89 -0.41
CA ASN A 40 -6.80 -9.79 0.76
C ASN A 40 -5.73 -8.71 0.54
N ALA A 41 -5.43 -7.95 1.59
CA ALA A 41 -4.34 -6.98 1.54
C ALA A 41 -2.99 -7.70 1.59
N ASP A 42 -2.03 -7.23 0.79
CA ASP A 42 -0.67 -7.76 0.75
C ASP A 42 0.30 -6.83 1.50
N PHE A 43 0.03 -5.53 1.52
CA PHE A 43 0.82 -4.52 2.24
C PHE A 43 -0.01 -3.28 2.54
N LEU A 44 0.47 -2.46 3.48
CA LEU A 44 -0.06 -1.13 3.76
C LEU A 44 0.82 -0.07 3.08
N LEU A 45 0.23 0.99 2.56
CA LEU A 45 0.93 2.13 1.99
C LEU A 45 0.54 3.40 2.73
N ARG A 46 1.52 4.16 3.23
CA ARG A 46 1.27 5.47 3.82
C ARG A 46 0.98 6.49 2.72
N VAL A 47 -0.19 7.12 2.78
CA VAL A 47 -0.57 8.19 1.85
C VAL A 47 0.22 9.44 2.16
N SER A 48 0.71 10.10 1.10
CA SER A 48 1.27 11.45 1.19
C SER A 48 0.47 12.38 0.28
N GLY A 49 -0.14 13.41 0.86
CA GLY A 49 -0.95 14.38 0.15
C GLY A 49 -2.46 14.17 0.33
N MET A 50 -3.23 15.06 -0.32
CA MET A 50 -4.69 15.17 -0.17
C MET A 50 -5.42 14.99 -1.51
N SER A 51 -4.82 14.30 -2.48
CA SER A 51 -5.37 14.09 -3.82
C SER A 51 -6.71 13.35 -3.80
N MET A 52 -6.88 12.43 -2.85
CA MET A 52 -8.05 11.54 -2.74
C MET A 52 -8.97 11.91 -1.56
N LYS A 53 -8.87 13.14 -1.04
CA LYS A 53 -9.68 13.63 0.08
C LYS A 53 -11.19 13.56 -0.18
N ASP A 54 -11.61 13.69 -1.44
CA ASP A 54 -13.02 13.74 -1.82
C ASP A 54 -13.73 12.38 -1.65
N ILE A 55 -12.94 11.30 -1.54
CA ILE A 55 -13.43 9.96 -1.22
C ILE A 55 -13.05 9.51 0.20
N GLY A 56 -12.52 10.41 1.01
CA GLY A 56 -12.17 10.16 2.42
C GLY A 56 -10.77 9.61 2.67
N ILE A 57 -9.86 9.66 1.69
CA ILE A 57 -8.45 9.30 1.87
C ILE A 57 -7.64 10.57 2.17
N MET A 58 -7.05 10.63 3.35
CA MET A 58 -6.36 11.80 3.88
C MET A 58 -4.85 11.58 3.97
N ASP A 59 -4.10 12.68 4.06
CA ASP A 59 -2.65 12.63 4.28
C ASP A 59 -2.33 11.89 5.59
N GLY A 60 -1.42 10.91 5.51
CA GLY A 60 -1.04 10.07 6.64
C GLY A 60 -1.89 8.82 6.85
N ASP A 61 -2.96 8.62 6.07
CA ASP A 61 -3.75 7.39 6.11
C ASP A 61 -2.96 6.17 5.63
N LEU A 62 -3.37 4.99 6.09
CA LEU A 62 -2.81 3.71 5.71
C LEU A 62 -3.73 3.02 4.69
N LEU A 63 -3.30 2.96 3.44
CA LEU A 63 -4.00 2.24 2.39
C LEU A 63 -3.66 0.76 2.43
N ALA A 64 -4.65 -0.10 2.57
CA ALA A 64 -4.48 -1.53 2.37
C ALA A 64 -4.51 -1.86 0.88
N VAL A 65 -3.40 -2.41 0.37
CA VAL A 65 -3.20 -2.63 -1.07
C VAL A 65 -3.13 -4.12 -1.36
N HIS A 66 -3.93 -4.56 -2.34
CA HIS A 66 -3.78 -5.87 -2.95
C HIS A 66 -2.85 -5.78 -4.16
N LYS A 67 -1.78 -6.59 -4.16
CA LYS A 67 -0.80 -6.64 -5.23
C LYS A 67 -1.35 -7.42 -6.43
N THR A 68 -1.95 -6.70 -7.36
CA THR A 68 -2.39 -7.25 -8.65
C THR A 68 -2.13 -6.27 -9.78
N GLN A 69 -2.03 -6.79 -11.00
CA GLN A 69 -2.04 -6.02 -12.23
C GLN A 69 -3.39 -6.11 -12.97
N ASP A 70 -4.27 -7.02 -12.53
CA ASP A 70 -5.63 -7.16 -13.07
C ASP A 70 -6.56 -6.12 -12.41
N VAL A 71 -6.54 -4.91 -12.95
CA VAL A 71 -7.33 -3.77 -12.50
C VAL A 71 -8.31 -3.31 -13.58
N ARG A 72 -9.44 -2.75 -13.15
CA ARG A 72 -10.55 -2.31 -13.99
C ARG A 72 -10.81 -0.82 -13.80
N ASN A 73 -11.37 -0.19 -14.82
CA ASN A 73 -11.76 1.21 -14.77
C ASN A 73 -12.72 1.47 -13.59
N GLY A 74 -12.45 2.54 -12.85
CA GLY A 74 -13.21 2.92 -11.65
C GLY A 74 -12.65 2.36 -10.33
N GLN A 75 -11.62 1.52 -10.38
CA GLN A 75 -10.88 1.12 -9.18
C GLN A 75 -9.81 2.14 -8.84
N VAL A 76 -9.61 2.40 -7.55
CA VAL A 76 -8.47 3.16 -7.04
C VAL A 76 -7.24 2.25 -7.10
N VAL A 77 -6.17 2.72 -7.72
CA VAL A 77 -4.98 1.91 -7.98
C VAL A 77 -3.74 2.66 -7.55
N VAL A 78 -2.77 1.93 -7.01
CA VAL A 78 -1.42 2.47 -6.82
C VAL A 78 -0.68 2.32 -8.14
N ALA A 79 -0.37 3.43 -8.79
CA ALA A 79 0.35 3.45 -10.05
C ALA A 79 1.76 4.04 -9.85
N ARG A 80 2.70 3.59 -10.66
CA ARG A 80 4.01 4.23 -10.81
C ARG A 80 4.08 4.87 -12.19
N ILE A 81 4.33 6.17 -12.26
CA ILE A 81 4.47 6.95 -13.49
C ILE A 81 5.82 7.65 -13.43
N ASP A 82 6.71 7.38 -14.38
CA ASP A 82 8.03 8.03 -14.50
C ASP A 82 8.80 8.11 -13.16
N ASP A 83 8.77 7.01 -12.41
CA ASP A 83 9.35 6.82 -11.06
C ASP A 83 8.62 7.45 -9.87
N GLU A 84 7.55 8.20 -10.08
CA GLU A 84 6.67 8.72 -9.02
C GLU A 84 5.53 7.73 -8.73
N VAL A 85 5.28 7.46 -7.45
CA VAL A 85 4.15 6.62 -6.99
C VAL A 85 2.96 7.52 -6.67
N THR A 86 1.81 7.23 -7.29
CA THR A 86 0.57 7.98 -7.12
C THR A 86 -0.63 7.05 -6.93
N VAL A 87 -1.73 7.60 -6.42
CA VAL A 87 -3.00 6.91 -6.09
C VAL A 87 -4.16 7.64 -6.76
#